data_AF-A0A098TML7-F1
#
_entry.id   AF-A0A098TML7-F1
#
_cell.length_a   1.000
_cell.length_b   1.000
_cell.length_c   1.000
_cell.angle_alpha   90.00
_cell.angle_beta   90.00
_cell.angle_gamma   90.00
#
_symmetry.space_group_name_H-M   'P 1'
#
loop_
_entity.id
_entity.type
_entity.pdbx_description
1 polymer ?
#
loop_
_entity_poly.entity_id
_entity_poly.type
_entity_poly.pdbx_seq_one_letter_code
_entity_poly.pdbx_strand_id
1 'polypeptide(L)'
;MDQKDIDDLLTKWEALPGNLAEADLNAHFFIPLLHYLKLPFKVGPTIGSGLSPDFMVYSADQQPILAVETKKRDAAIAAIPEDGFSAFCQQHPLYRNAVGYPTTGGNNGIKQYLGEKNVTQKHLAPFGLVFNGDFFQIWRRVEGLVMPLTPIQKVTQNNLPSLIGQLEYCLSRLHRGLTISVWNQKGGVGKTTNTVNIGATLAMRGKRVLLIDLDPQTDLTQGLGINPDDFSDQFLSLMDQVALKDNKQISQILKDLIQRKQFPTTEKKLFWARCLTWEQGCT
;
A
#
# COMPACT_ATOMS: atom_id res chain seq x y z
N MET A 1 14.97 -8.68 -8.17
CA MET A 1 16.43 -8.65 -8.37
C MET A 1 17.04 -10.01 -8.05
N ASP A 2 18.27 -10.28 -8.47
CA ASP A 2 19.01 -11.44 -7.95
C ASP A 2 19.74 -11.10 -6.64
N GLN A 3 20.31 -12.11 -5.97
CA GLN A 3 21.00 -11.91 -4.69
C GLN A 3 22.24 -11.02 -4.83
N LYS A 4 22.94 -11.09 -5.98
CA LYS A 4 24.16 -10.33 -6.21
C LYS A 4 23.86 -8.82 -6.31
N ASP A 5 22.77 -8.46 -6.99
CA ASP A 5 22.29 -7.08 -7.07
C ASP A 5 21.97 -6.51 -5.68
N ILE A 6 21.34 -7.32 -4.82
CA ILE A 6 21.01 -6.95 -3.43
C ILE A 6 22.29 -6.72 -2.60
N ASP A 7 23.26 -7.64 -2.68
CA ASP A 7 24.50 -7.57 -1.90
C ASP A 7 25.36 -6.36 -2.31
N ASP A 8 25.36 -6.01 -3.60
CA ASP A 8 26.02 -4.79 -4.09
C ASP A 8 25.33 -3.52 -3.60
N LEU A 9 23.99 -3.45 -3.64
CA LEU A 9 23.24 -2.33 -3.07
C LEU A 9 23.47 -2.15 -1.58
N LEU A 10 23.55 -3.25 -0.84
CA LEU A 10 23.87 -3.25 0.58
C LEU A 10 25.25 -2.62 0.82
N THR A 11 26.25 -3.10 0.09
CA THR A 11 27.62 -2.58 0.13
C THR A 11 27.66 -1.08 -0.20
N LYS A 12 26.92 -0.65 -1.23
CA LYS A 12 26.82 0.77 -1.61
C LYS A 12 26.22 1.61 -0.50
N TRP A 13 25.13 1.15 0.13
CA TRP A 13 24.46 1.86 1.20
C TRP A 13 25.34 2.01 2.45
N GLU A 14 26.05 0.95 2.83
CA GLU A 14 26.96 0.94 3.98
C GLU A 14 28.14 1.90 3.81
N ALA A 15 28.63 2.08 2.58
CA ALA A 15 29.71 3.00 2.27
C ALA A 15 29.30 4.48 2.34
N LEU A 16 27.99 4.79 2.37
CA LEU A 16 27.52 6.17 2.40
C LEU A 16 27.65 6.79 3.80
N PRO A 17 28.16 8.02 3.94
CA PRO A 17 28.24 8.69 5.23
C PRO A 17 26.83 9.05 5.76
N GLY A 18 26.68 9.11 7.09
CA GLY A 18 25.41 9.47 7.75
C GLY A 18 24.95 10.93 7.50
N ASN A 19 25.81 11.77 6.92
CA ASN A 19 25.45 13.08 6.40
C ASN A 19 25.91 13.17 4.94
N LEU A 20 24.97 13.24 4.01
CA LEU A 20 25.24 13.14 2.58
C LEU A 20 24.25 14.01 1.82
N ALA A 21 24.72 14.76 0.81
CA ALA A 21 23.85 15.56 -0.02
C ALA A 21 22.85 14.67 -0.78
N GLU A 22 21.67 15.24 -1.05
CA GLU A 22 20.59 14.52 -1.75
C GLU A 22 21.03 14.07 -3.15
N ALA A 23 21.78 14.90 -3.88
CA ALA A 23 22.32 14.57 -5.19
C ALA A 23 23.27 13.35 -5.14
N ASP A 24 24.12 13.28 -4.11
CA ASP A 24 25.08 12.18 -3.94
C ASP A 24 24.38 10.89 -3.51
N LEU A 25 23.40 10.96 -2.59
CA LEU A 25 22.53 9.82 -2.25
C LEU A 25 21.86 9.25 -3.49
N ASN A 26 21.34 10.14 -4.33
CA ASN A 26 20.65 9.78 -5.56
C ASN A 26 21.60 9.12 -6.57
N ALA A 27 22.78 9.72 -6.80
CA ALA A 27 23.77 9.20 -7.73
C ALA A 27 24.36 7.86 -7.29
N HIS A 28 24.67 7.70 -6.00
CA HIS A 28 25.45 6.57 -5.51
C HIS A 28 24.62 5.40 -4.98
N PHE A 29 23.33 5.61 -4.70
CA PHE A 29 22.46 4.54 -4.20
C PHE A 29 21.11 4.47 -4.92
N PHE A 30 20.36 5.57 -5.00
CA PHE A 30 18.96 5.48 -5.47
C PHE A 30 18.84 5.17 -6.97
N ILE A 31 19.66 5.81 -7.81
CA ILE A 31 19.72 5.50 -9.25
C ILE A 31 20.19 4.04 -9.50
N PRO A 32 21.26 3.55 -8.85
CA PRO A 32 21.61 2.13 -8.88
C PRO A 32 20.45 1.21 -8.52
N LEU A 33 19.70 1.50 -7.44
CA LEU A 33 18.51 0.73 -7.06
C LEU A 33 17.50 0.66 -8.21
N LEU A 34 17.17 1.78 -8.85
CA LEU A 34 16.25 1.79 -9.99
C LEU A 34 16.77 0.98 -11.19
N HIS A 35 18.07 1.00 -11.45
CA HIS A 35 18.69 0.18 -12.50
C HIS A 35 18.58 -1.32 -12.20
N TYR A 36 18.84 -1.74 -10.95
CA TYR A 36 18.71 -3.14 -10.54
C TYR A 36 17.25 -3.62 -10.60
N LEU A 37 16.30 -2.74 -10.30
CA LEU A 37 14.87 -2.99 -10.49
C LEU A 37 14.47 -3.11 -11.97
N LYS A 38 15.33 -2.68 -12.91
CA LYS A 38 15.08 -2.67 -14.37
C LYS A 38 13.83 -1.89 -14.75
N LEU A 39 13.55 -0.80 -14.04
CA LEU A 39 12.38 0.04 -14.27
C LEU A 39 12.77 1.33 -15.02
N PRO A 40 12.05 1.71 -16.10
CA PRO A 40 12.22 3.01 -16.71
C PRO A 40 11.90 4.15 -15.74
N PHE A 41 12.69 5.22 -15.72
CA PHE A 41 12.43 6.38 -14.88
C PHE A 41 12.83 7.69 -15.55
N LYS A 42 12.30 8.80 -15.03
CA LYS A 42 12.69 10.17 -15.34
C LYS A 42 13.09 10.89 -14.05
N VAL A 43 14.17 11.67 -14.12
CA VAL A 43 14.65 12.51 -13.02
C VAL A 43 14.03 13.89 -13.12
N GLY A 44 13.45 14.40 -12.02
CA GLY A 44 12.85 15.72 -11.93
C GLY A 44 11.80 16.06 -13.01
N PRO A 45 10.89 15.16 -13.43
CA PRO A 45 9.92 15.52 -14.46
C PRO A 45 8.87 16.47 -13.92
N THR A 46 8.44 17.43 -14.74
CA THR A 46 7.28 18.26 -14.42
C THR A 46 5.98 17.47 -14.62
N ILE A 47 5.14 17.41 -13.58
CA ILE A 47 3.82 16.77 -13.61
C ILE A 47 2.71 17.76 -13.24
N GLY A 48 1.56 17.60 -13.88
CA GLY A 48 0.34 18.34 -13.53
C GLY A 48 0.52 19.86 -13.54
N SER A 49 0.21 20.49 -12.41
CA SER A 49 0.25 21.95 -12.18
C SER A 49 1.65 22.54 -11.97
N GLY A 50 2.71 21.83 -12.36
CA GLY A 50 4.10 22.26 -12.19
C GLY A 50 4.84 21.60 -11.02
N LEU A 51 4.29 20.50 -10.48
CA LEU A 51 4.95 19.71 -9.45
C LEU A 51 6.15 18.96 -10.06
N SER A 52 7.17 18.68 -9.25
CA SER A 52 8.39 18.02 -9.72
C SER A 52 8.90 17.01 -8.70
N PRO A 53 8.42 15.75 -8.69
CA PRO A 53 9.05 14.70 -7.90
C PRO A 53 10.50 14.48 -8.35
N ASP A 54 11.37 14.04 -7.43
CA ASP A 54 12.77 13.75 -7.78
C ASP A 54 12.88 12.65 -8.82
N PHE A 55 12.02 11.63 -8.71
CA PHE A 55 11.91 10.59 -9.72
C PHE A 55 10.46 10.23 -10.01
N MET A 56 10.20 9.96 -11.28
CA MET A 56 9.00 9.27 -11.73
C MET A 56 9.40 7.96 -12.40
N VAL A 57 8.93 6.85 -11.85
CA VAL A 57 9.20 5.50 -12.36
C VAL A 57 7.98 4.97 -13.11
N TYR A 58 8.23 4.26 -14.19
CA TYR A 58 7.22 3.77 -15.12
C TYR A 58 7.28 2.25 -15.25
N SER A 59 6.16 1.63 -15.62
CA SER A 59 6.13 0.25 -16.07
C SER A 59 6.77 0.10 -17.47
N ALA A 60 6.98 -1.13 -17.92
CA ALA A 60 7.38 -1.42 -19.30
C ALA A 60 6.44 -0.78 -20.33
N ASP A 61 5.14 -0.74 -20.03
CA ASP A 61 4.09 -0.12 -20.85
C ASP A 61 3.97 1.40 -20.68
N GLN A 62 5.01 2.06 -20.14
CA GLN A 62 5.10 3.51 -19.96
C GLN A 62 4.02 4.12 -19.04
N GLN A 63 3.40 3.33 -18.17
CA GLN A 63 2.45 3.84 -17.16
C GLN A 63 3.21 4.26 -15.89
N PRO A 64 2.92 5.43 -15.29
CA PRO A 64 3.52 5.81 -14.02
C PRO A 64 3.18 4.79 -12.91
N ILE A 65 4.19 4.27 -12.23
CA ILE A 65 4.02 3.28 -11.15
C ILE A 65 4.51 3.76 -9.78
N LEU A 66 5.48 4.68 -9.73
CA LEU A 66 6.05 5.17 -8.48
C LEU A 66 6.53 6.62 -8.58
N ALA A 67 6.00 7.49 -7.72
CA ALA A 67 6.60 8.81 -7.43
C ALA A 67 7.64 8.68 -6.32
N VAL A 68 8.77 9.35 -6.44
CA VAL A 68 9.80 9.33 -5.41
C VAL A 68 10.11 10.75 -4.98
N GLU A 69 10.15 10.95 -3.67
CA GLU A 69 10.71 12.12 -3.03
C GLU A 69 11.87 11.68 -2.15
N THR A 70 13.04 12.22 -2.43
CA THR A 70 14.29 11.97 -1.72
C THR A 70 14.66 13.15 -0.84
N LYS A 71 15.43 12.90 0.21
CA LYS A 71 16.05 13.96 1.04
C LYS A 71 17.51 13.61 1.28
N LYS A 72 18.30 14.62 1.64
CA LYS A 72 19.67 14.42 2.14
C LYS A 72 19.70 13.41 3.32
N ARG A 73 20.79 12.65 3.44
CA ARG A 73 21.09 11.95 4.71
C ARG A 73 21.45 12.98 5.75
N ASP A 74 20.99 12.75 6.96
CA ASP A 74 21.19 13.66 8.08
C ASP A 74 21.69 12.88 9.28
N ALA A 75 22.80 13.33 9.85
CA ALA A 75 23.49 12.62 10.92
C ALA A 75 22.59 12.44 12.16
N ALA A 76 21.68 13.39 12.43
CA ALA A 76 20.76 13.27 13.55
C ALA A 76 19.74 12.15 13.30
N ILE A 77 19.23 12.00 12.08
CA ILE A 77 18.33 10.89 11.71
C ILE A 77 19.09 9.55 11.75
N ALA A 78 20.28 9.47 11.17
CA ALA A 78 21.08 8.25 11.11
C ALA A 78 21.39 7.66 12.50
N ALA A 79 21.60 8.54 13.49
CA ALA A 79 21.90 8.18 14.87
C ALA A 79 20.70 7.64 15.67
N ILE A 80 19.45 7.85 15.24
CA ILE A 80 18.25 7.42 16.00
C ILE A 80 18.10 5.90 15.94
N PRO A 81 17.95 5.17 17.07
CA PRO A 81 17.73 3.72 17.06
C PRO A 81 16.42 3.35 16.37
N GLU A 82 16.22 2.06 16.04
CA GLU A 82 14.97 1.60 15.41
C GLU A 82 13.75 1.86 16.30
N ASP A 83 13.89 1.67 17.61
CA ASP A 83 12.86 2.02 18.58
C ASP A 83 12.65 3.53 18.64
N GLY A 84 11.40 3.98 18.56
CA GLY A 84 11.06 5.39 18.47
C GLY A 84 11.39 6.09 17.14
N PHE A 85 12.03 5.42 16.17
CA PHE A 85 12.46 6.02 14.90
C PHE A 85 11.33 6.71 14.13
N SER A 86 10.19 6.01 14.03
CA SER A 86 9.01 6.53 13.34
C SER A 86 8.47 7.80 14.01
N ALA A 87 8.39 7.82 15.34
CA ALA A 87 7.92 9.00 16.08
C ALA A 87 8.86 10.20 15.91
N PHE A 88 10.18 9.95 15.94
CA PHE A 88 11.17 10.98 15.67
C PHE A 88 11.02 11.56 14.25
N CYS A 89 10.96 10.70 13.22
CA CYS A 89 10.86 11.14 11.83
C CYS A 89 9.59 11.96 11.57
N GLN A 90 8.45 11.62 12.19
CA GLN A 90 7.20 12.38 12.05
C GLN A 90 7.32 13.85 12.50
N GLN A 91 8.24 14.13 13.42
CA GLN A 91 8.53 15.48 13.92
C GLN A 91 9.69 16.14 13.17
N HIS A 92 10.54 15.35 12.51
CA HIS A 92 11.73 15.86 11.83
C HIS A 92 11.39 16.66 10.54
N PRO A 93 11.95 17.88 10.35
CA PRO A 93 11.63 18.74 9.20
C PRO A 93 11.84 18.09 7.83
N LEU A 94 12.93 17.33 7.63
CA LEU A 94 13.22 16.69 6.34
C LEU A 94 12.10 15.74 5.90
N TYR A 95 11.65 14.86 6.80
CA TYR A 95 10.57 13.94 6.51
C TYR A 95 9.24 14.67 6.34
N ARG A 96 8.95 15.67 7.19
CA ARG A 96 7.73 16.47 7.09
C ARG A 96 7.61 17.21 5.75
N ASN A 97 8.72 17.74 5.25
CA ASN A 97 8.79 18.38 3.95
C ASN A 97 8.60 17.35 2.83
N ALA A 98 9.27 16.19 2.91
CA ALA A 98 9.15 15.15 1.89
C ALA A 98 7.70 14.63 1.71
N VAL A 99 6.92 14.57 2.80
CA VAL A 99 5.51 14.15 2.70
C VAL A 99 4.56 15.30 2.33
N GLY A 100 5.01 16.56 2.39
CA GLY A 100 4.21 17.75 2.08
C GLY A 100 3.35 18.27 3.24
N TYR A 101 3.88 18.36 4.48
CA TYR A 101 3.21 19.13 5.53
C TYR A 101 3.36 20.66 5.28
N PRO A 102 2.28 21.44 5.36
CA PRO A 102 2.19 22.79 4.79
C PRO A 102 2.93 23.90 5.56
N THR A 103 3.93 23.59 6.39
CA THR A 103 4.51 24.56 7.32
C THR A 103 5.31 25.70 6.67
N THR A 104 5.61 25.65 5.36
CA THR A 104 6.48 26.67 4.70
C THR A 104 6.03 27.10 3.30
N GLY A 105 4.79 26.83 2.87
CA GLY A 105 4.30 27.31 1.57
C GLY A 105 5.01 26.72 0.34
N GLY A 106 5.84 25.67 0.52
CA GLY A 106 6.46 24.91 -0.55
C GLY A 106 5.50 23.89 -1.16
N ASN A 107 5.37 23.91 -2.49
CA ASN A 107 4.41 23.14 -3.28
C ASN A 107 4.92 21.74 -3.70
N ASN A 108 5.73 21.03 -2.91
CA ASN A 108 6.30 19.75 -3.34
C ASN A 108 6.33 18.73 -2.19
N GLY A 109 5.83 17.51 -2.45
CA GLY A 109 5.86 16.38 -1.53
C GLY A 109 4.94 15.24 -1.95
N ILE A 110 5.17 14.05 -1.38
CA ILE A 110 4.56 12.80 -1.85
C ILE A 110 3.03 12.84 -1.87
N LYS A 111 2.39 13.51 -0.90
CA LYS A 111 0.92 13.64 -0.84
C LYS A 111 0.35 14.41 -2.03
N GLN A 112 1.08 15.40 -2.52
CA GLN A 112 0.66 16.22 -3.67
C GLN A 112 0.90 15.47 -4.99
N TYR A 113 2.03 14.78 -5.12
CA TYR A 113 2.34 14.01 -6.34
C TYR A 113 1.35 12.88 -6.60
N LEU A 114 0.85 12.26 -5.52
CA LEU A 114 -0.15 11.19 -5.60
C LEU A 114 -1.59 11.71 -5.67
N GLY A 115 -1.81 13.00 -5.43
CA GLY A 115 -3.13 13.62 -5.32
C GLY A 115 -3.70 14.11 -6.66
N GLU A 116 -4.99 13.88 -6.89
CA GLU A 116 -5.68 14.25 -8.13
C GLU A 116 -5.85 15.76 -8.34
N LYS A 117 -5.82 16.55 -7.26
CA LYS A 117 -6.07 18.00 -7.32
C LYS A 117 -5.07 18.72 -8.25
N ASN A 118 -3.83 18.28 -8.24
CA ASN A 118 -2.71 18.98 -8.85
C ASN A 118 -1.99 18.17 -9.94
N VAL A 119 -2.37 16.91 -10.17
CA VAL A 119 -1.72 15.99 -11.11
C VAL A 119 -2.75 15.37 -12.06
N THR A 120 -2.46 15.45 -13.35
CA THR A 120 -3.32 14.88 -14.42
C THR A 120 -3.32 13.35 -14.37
N GLN A 121 -4.44 12.71 -14.73
CA GLN A 121 -4.60 11.24 -14.73
C GLN A 121 -3.44 10.47 -15.37
N LYS A 122 -2.90 10.95 -16.49
CA LYS A 122 -1.76 10.33 -17.20
C LYS A 122 -0.43 10.29 -16.41
N HIS A 123 -0.32 11.04 -15.32
CA HIS A 123 0.88 11.14 -14.49
C HIS A 123 0.67 10.53 -13.09
N LEU A 124 -0.50 9.95 -12.80
CA LEU A 124 -0.83 9.51 -11.45
C LEU A 124 -0.27 8.13 -11.17
N ALA A 125 0.81 8.11 -10.41
CA ALA A 125 1.37 6.89 -9.87
C ALA A 125 0.47 6.33 -8.74
N PRO A 126 0.30 5.00 -8.67
CA PRO A 126 -0.45 4.34 -7.62
C PRO A 126 0.38 4.16 -6.32
N PHE A 127 1.71 4.35 -6.39
CA PHE A 127 2.59 4.32 -5.22
C PHE A 127 3.48 5.57 -5.16
N GLY A 128 3.90 5.90 -3.94
CA GLY A 128 4.96 6.87 -3.66
C GLY A 128 6.04 6.26 -2.77
N LEU A 129 7.26 6.79 -2.82
CA LEU A 129 8.35 6.45 -1.93
C LEU A 129 8.95 7.74 -1.35
N VAL A 130 9.09 7.77 -0.03
CA VAL A 130 9.85 8.79 0.70
C VAL A 130 11.09 8.12 1.26
N PHE A 131 12.26 8.62 0.87
CA PHE A 131 13.54 8.00 1.19
C PHE A 131 14.62 9.06 1.45
N ASN A 132 15.51 8.84 2.42
CA ASN A 132 16.68 9.71 2.57
C ASN A 132 17.98 8.96 2.83
N GLY A 133 18.00 7.63 2.68
CA GLY A 133 19.11 6.80 3.12
C GLY A 133 18.88 6.18 4.50
N ASP A 134 18.11 6.80 5.40
CA ASP A 134 17.90 6.31 6.76
C ASP A 134 16.44 6.02 7.08
N PHE A 135 15.49 6.82 6.58
CA PHE A 135 14.07 6.48 6.57
C PHE A 135 13.64 5.94 5.21
N PHE A 136 12.72 4.98 5.25
CA PHE A 136 12.10 4.38 4.08
C PHE A 136 10.60 4.23 4.33
N GLN A 137 9.78 4.82 3.46
CA GLN A 137 8.34 4.68 3.57
C GLN A 137 7.65 4.64 2.21
N ILE A 138 6.83 3.60 2.02
CA ILE A 138 5.97 3.47 0.84
C ILE A 138 4.63 4.14 1.14
N TRP A 139 4.15 4.90 0.18
CA TRP A 139 2.84 5.53 0.14
C TRP A 139 1.98 4.86 -0.91
N ARG A 140 0.67 4.81 -0.65
CA ARG A 140 -0.32 4.24 -1.56
C ARG A 140 -1.34 5.29 -1.95
N ARG A 141 -1.67 5.31 -3.25
CA ARG A 141 -2.85 5.95 -3.78
C ARG A 141 -3.89 4.89 -4.18
N VAL A 142 -5.12 5.05 -3.70
CA VAL A 142 -6.29 4.32 -4.23
C VAL A 142 -7.47 5.27 -4.34
N GLU A 143 -8.02 5.44 -5.55
CA GLU A 143 -9.30 6.15 -5.74
C GLU A 143 -9.34 7.56 -5.10
N GLY A 144 -8.24 8.31 -5.24
CA GLY A 144 -8.07 9.66 -4.68
C GLY A 144 -7.62 9.70 -3.21
N LEU A 145 -7.68 8.58 -2.48
CA LEU A 145 -7.09 8.45 -1.15
C LEU A 145 -5.57 8.28 -1.27
N VAL A 146 -4.83 9.12 -0.55
CA VAL A 146 -3.37 9.03 -0.42
C VAL A 146 -3.02 8.77 1.04
N MET A 147 -2.34 7.66 1.30
CA MET A 147 -2.05 7.20 2.67
C MET A 147 -0.68 6.53 2.75
N PRO A 148 -0.01 6.53 3.92
CA PRO A 148 1.16 5.71 4.13
C PRO A 148 0.75 4.23 4.03
N LEU A 149 1.46 3.46 3.21
CA LEU A 149 1.27 2.02 3.09
C LEU A 149 2.06 1.27 4.17
N THR A 150 3.25 1.77 4.49
CA THR A 150 4.13 1.23 5.54
C THR A 150 4.31 2.25 6.66
N PRO A 151 4.69 1.81 7.88
CA PRO A 151 5.30 2.72 8.85
C PRO A 151 6.57 3.34 8.26
N ILE A 152 7.09 4.38 8.94
CA ILE A 152 8.42 4.90 8.64
C ILE A 152 9.42 3.89 9.17
N GLN A 153 10.13 3.21 8.28
CA GLN A 153 11.08 2.16 8.62
C GLN A 153 12.49 2.75 8.63
N LYS A 154 13.28 2.47 9.67
CA LYS A 154 14.71 2.76 9.65
C LYS A 154 15.39 1.80 8.69
N VAL A 155 16.25 2.28 7.81
CA VAL A 155 17.10 1.44 6.97
C VAL A 155 18.29 0.98 7.79
N THR A 156 18.49 -0.33 7.84
CA THR A 156 19.65 -0.98 8.46
C THR A 156 20.21 -2.03 7.53
N GLN A 157 21.45 -2.45 7.80
CA GLN A 157 22.09 -3.54 7.05
C GLN A 157 21.20 -4.79 7.01
N ASN A 158 20.57 -5.13 8.13
CA ASN A 158 19.77 -6.35 8.26
C ASN A 158 18.42 -6.28 7.52
N ASN A 159 17.85 -5.09 7.31
CA ASN A 159 16.49 -4.96 6.78
C ASN A 159 16.42 -4.39 5.36
N LEU A 160 17.49 -3.78 4.84
CA LEU A 160 17.49 -3.18 3.51
C LEU A 160 17.05 -4.17 2.40
N PRO A 161 17.51 -5.44 2.37
CA PRO A 161 17.01 -6.42 1.41
C PRO A 161 15.49 -6.62 1.48
N SER A 162 14.93 -6.66 2.70
CA SER A 162 13.48 -6.79 2.91
C SER A 162 12.72 -5.54 2.46
N LEU A 163 13.25 -4.34 2.72
CA LEU A 163 12.65 -3.08 2.28
C LEU A 163 12.61 -2.98 0.74
N ILE A 164 13.68 -3.40 0.07
CA ILE A 164 13.72 -3.50 -1.40
C ILE A 164 12.70 -4.54 -1.88
N GLY A 165 12.63 -5.71 -1.23
CA GLY A 165 11.63 -6.73 -1.54
C GLY A 165 10.18 -6.24 -1.37
N GLN A 166 9.90 -5.43 -0.34
CA GLN A 166 8.59 -4.79 -0.15
C GLN A 166 8.26 -3.84 -1.33
N LEU A 167 9.23 -3.05 -1.78
CA LEU A 167 9.08 -2.16 -2.93
C LEU A 167 8.86 -2.97 -4.22
N GLU A 168 9.69 -3.97 -4.50
CA GLU A 168 9.54 -4.88 -5.65
C GLU A 168 8.16 -5.54 -5.68
N TYR A 169 7.69 -6.02 -4.52
CA TYR A 169 6.37 -6.61 -4.38
C TYR A 169 5.25 -5.62 -4.74
N CYS A 170 5.34 -4.38 -4.26
CA CYS A 170 4.37 -3.34 -4.58
C CYS A 170 4.35 -3.02 -6.08
N LEU A 171 5.53 -2.89 -6.70
CA LEU A 171 5.65 -2.49 -8.11
C LEU A 171 5.29 -3.62 -9.08
N SER A 172 5.50 -4.88 -8.70
CA SER A 172 5.13 -6.05 -9.51
C SER A 172 3.64 -6.39 -9.44
N ARG A 173 2.94 -6.00 -8.37
CA ARG A 173 1.50 -6.24 -8.18
C ARG A 173 0.74 -4.95 -7.96
N LEU A 174 0.35 -4.31 -9.07
CA LEU A 174 -0.58 -3.18 -9.06
C LEU A 174 -1.98 -3.63 -8.63
N HIS A 175 -2.21 -3.79 -7.32
CA HIS A 175 -3.51 -4.12 -6.76
C HIS A 175 -4.51 -3.00 -7.11
N ARG A 176 -5.46 -3.27 -8.01
CA ARG A 176 -6.41 -2.26 -8.48
C ARG A 176 -7.48 -1.88 -7.44
N GLY A 177 -7.62 -2.64 -6.35
CA GLY A 177 -8.58 -2.40 -5.27
C GLY A 177 -7.93 -2.10 -3.93
N LEU A 178 -8.61 -1.31 -3.09
CA LEU A 178 -8.27 -1.14 -1.68
C LEU A 178 -8.72 -2.38 -0.92
N THR A 179 -7.77 -3.14 -0.36
CA THR A 179 -8.04 -4.26 0.55
C THR A 179 -7.78 -3.80 1.98
N ILE A 180 -8.78 -3.94 2.85
CA ILE A 180 -8.68 -3.62 4.28
C ILE A 180 -8.92 -4.93 5.03
N SER A 181 -7.94 -5.35 5.85
CA SER A 181 -8.10 -6.48 6.76
C SER A 181 -8.28 -5.95 8.18
N VAL A 182 -9.31 -6.43 8.88
CA VAL A 182 -9.61 -6.07 10.27
C VAL A 182 -9.39 -7.31 11.12
N TRP A 183 -8.31 -7.29 11.90
CA TRP A 183 -7.92 -8.43 12.73
C TRP A 183 -7.59 -8.02 14.16
N ASN A 184 -8.02 -8.83 15.13
CA ASN A 184 -7.73 -8.68 16.55
C ASN A 184 -7.97 -10.02 17.27
N GLN A 185 -7.05 -10.43 18.13
CA GLN A 185 -7.09 -11.68 18.90
C GLN A 185 -8.19 -11.72 19.96
N LYS A 186 -8.78 -10.57 20.33
CA LYS A 186 -9.84 -10.47 21.35
C LYS A 186 -11.24 -10.50 20.74
N GLY A 187 -12.16 -11.25 21.35
CA GLY A 187 -13.60 -11.24 21.06
C GLY A 187 -14.27 -9.94 21.53
N GLY A 188 -15.37 -9.53 20.90
CA GLY A 188 -16.17 -8.37 21.34
C GLY A 188 -15.52 -6.99 21.17
N VAL A 189 -14.43 -6.88 20.39
CA VAL A 189 -13.73 -5.60 20.14
C VAL A 189 -14.24 -4.85 18.89
N GLY A 190 -15.38 -5.26 18.35
CA GLY A 190 -16.03 -4.59 17.22
C GLY A 190 -15.40 -4.85 15.85
N LYS A 191 -14.65 -5.95 15.65
CA LYS A 191 -14.07 -6.31 14.33
C LYS A 191 -15.15 -6.35 13.25
N THR A 192 -16.14 -7.22 13.43
CA THR A 192 -17.28 -7.42 12.53
C THR A 192 -18.07 -6.14 12.34
N THR A 193 -18.42 -5.46 13.45
CA THR A 193 -19.15 -4.19 13.42
C THR A 193 -18.43 -3.14 12.59
N ASN A 194 -17.12 -2.97 12.76
CA ASN A 194 -16.33 -2.03 11.99
C ASN A 194 -16.24 -2.45 10.52
N THR A 195 -16.00 -3.73 10.22
CA THR A 195 -15.96 -4.26 8.85
C THR A 195 -17.25 -3.95 8.08
N VAL A 196 -18.42 -4.22 8.69
CA VAL A 196 -19.73 -3.90 8.11
C VAL A 196 -19.87 -2.39 7.88
N ASN A 197 -19.59 -1.56 8.89
CA ASN A 197 -19.78 -0.11 8.80
C ASN A 197 -18.83 0.56 7.79
N ILE A 198 -17.58 0.10 7.71
CA ILE A 198 -16.61 0.58 6.71
C ILE A 198 -17.10 0.21 5.30
N GLY A 199 -17.48 -1.05 5.09
CA GLY A 199 -18.01 -1.50 3.80
C GLY A 199 -19.27 -0.76 3.39
N ALA A 200 -20.19 -0.56 4.34
CA ALA A 200 -21.42 0.22 4.16
C ALA A 200 -21.14 1.65 3.71
N THR A 201 -20.27 2.34 4.44
CA THR A 201 -19.92 3.73 4.16
C THR A 201 -19.26 3.87 2.79
N LEU A 202 -18.38 2.93 2.41
CA LEU A 202 -17.75 2.92 1.09
C LEU A 202 -18.77 2.68 -0.03
N ALA A 203 -19.69 1.73 0.16
CA ALA A 203 -20.73 1.43 -0.81
C ALA A 203 -21.71 2.60 -1.00
N MET A 204 -22.09 3.29 0.08
CA MET A 204 -22.91 4.51 0.03
C MET A 204 -22.22 5.66 -0.72
N ARG A 205 -20.89 5.69 -0.74
CA ARG A 205 -20.09 6.62 -1.55
C ARG A 205 -19.88 6.17 -3.00
N GLY A 206 -20.64 5.17 -3.45
CA GLY A 206 -20.61 4.67 -4.82
C GLY A 206 -19.42 3.76 -5.13
N LYS A 207 -18.67 3.30 -4.12
CA LYS A 207 -17.55 2.37 -4.34
C LYS A 207 -18.06 0.92 -4.49
N ARG A 208 -17.39 0.13 -5.32
CA ARG A 208 -17.65 -1.32 -5.42
C ARG A 208 -17.00 -2.00 -4.22
N VAL A 209 -17.81 -2.55 -3.33
CA VAL A 209 -17.36 -3.18 -2.08
C VAL A 209 -17.60 -4.68 -2.11
N LEU A 210 -16.59 -5.44 -1.71
CA LEU A 210 -16.67 -6.87 -1.38
C LEU A 210 -16.33 -7.01 0.10
N LEU A 211 -17.28 -7.48 0.90
CA LEU A 211 -17.07 -7.93 2.26
C LEU A 211 -16.67 -9.40 2.23
N ILE A 212 -15.62 -9.76 2.95
CA ILE A 212 -15.12 -11.13 3.04
C ILE A 212 -15.13 -11.52 4.51
N ASP A 213 -15.83 -12.61 4.83
CA ASP A 213 -15.74 -13.27 6.13
C ASP A 213 -14.68 -14.36 6.05
N LEU A 214 -13.71 -14.33 6.95
CA LEU A 214 -12.65 -15.35 7.08
C LEU A 214 -12.58 -15.86 8.53
N ASP A 215 -13.53 -15.46 9.37
CA ASP A 215 -13.58 -15.90 10.76
C ASP A 215 -14.48 -17.14 10.85
N PRO A 216 -13.99 -18.29 11.34
CA PRO A 216 -14.80 -19.50 11.53
C PRO A 216 -16.06 -19.29 12.38
N GLN A 217 -16.14 -18.21 13.17
CA GLN A 217 -17.34 -17.86 13.92
C GLN A 217 -18.50 -17.34 13.05
N THR A 218 -18.20 -16.87 11.83
CA THR A 218 -19.14 -16.41 10.81
C THR A 218 -20.03 -15.23 11.23
N ASP A 219 -19.59 -14.44 12.21
CA ASP A 219 -20.32 -13.27 12.72
C ASP A 219 -20.64 -12.24 11.61
N LEU A 220 -19.74 -12.06 10.64
CA LEU A 220 -19.97 -11.15 9.52
C LEU A 220 -21.06 -11.72 8.62
N THR A 221 -20.95 -12.99 8.24
CA THR A 221 -21.93 -13.69 7.41
C THR A 221 -23.33 -13.64 8.03
N GLN A 222 -23.47 -14.01 9.31
CA GLN A 222 -24.74 -13.96 10.04
C GLN A 222 -25.25 -12.52 10.20
N GLY A 223 -24.38 -11.57 10.53
CA GLY A 223 -24.72 -10.15 10.66
C GLY A 223 -25.23 -9.51 9.36
N LEU A 224 -24.94 -10.13 8.20
CA LEU A 224 -25.44 -9.72 6.89
C LEU A 224 -26.72 -10.47 6.48
N GLY A 225 -27.30 -11.30 7.37
CA GLY A 225 -28.49 -12.09 7.11
C GLY A 225 -28.27 -13.19 6.08
N ILE A 226 -27.08 -13.80 6.09
CA ILE A 226 -26.74 -14.96 5.26
C ILE A 226 -26.58 -16.17 6.19
N ASN A 227 -27.17 -17.30 5.82
CA ASN A 227 -26.96 -18.55 6.51
C ASN A 227 -25.63 -19.17 6.02
N PRO A 228 -24.62 -19.37 6.89
CA PRO A 228 -23.33 -19.92 6.48
C PRO A 228 -23.45 -21.34 5.90
N ASP A 229 -24.43 -22.12 6.38
CA ASP A 229 -24.64 -23.52 5.97
C ASP A 229 -25.11 -23.66 4.50
N ASP A 230 -25.60 -22.58 3.89
CA ASP A 230 -26.07 -22.61 2.50
C ASP A 230 -24.91 -22.77 1.49
N PHE A 231 -23.64 -22.64 1.92
CA PHE A 231 -22.47 -22.50 1.05
C PHE A 231 -21.27 -23.41 1.38
N SER A 232 -21.41 -24.36 2.30
CA SER A 232 -20.32 -25.23 2.78
C SER A 232 -19.59 -25.96 1.64
N ASP A 233 -20.32 -26.66 0.77
CA ASP A 233 -19.74 -27.45 -0.31
C ASP A 233 -18.96 -26.59 -1.32
N GLN A 234 -19.49 -25.42 -1.65
CA GLN A 234 -18.86 -24.49 -2.60
C GLN A 234 -17.62 -23.85 -1.98
N PHE A 235 -17.60 -23.61 -0.67
CA PHE A 235 -16.44 -23.06 0.02
C PHE A 235 -15.28 -24.06 0.08
N LEU A 236 -15.55 -25.32 0.44
CA LEU A 236 -14.55 -26.39 0.39
C LEU A 236 -13.98 -26.55 -1.01
N SER A 237 -14.85 -26.57 -2.03
CA SER A 237 -14.42 -26.61 -3.43
C SER A 237 -13.53 -25.41 -3.79
N LEU A 238 -13.87 -24.20 -3.32
CA LEU A 238 -13.04 -23.02 -3.55
C LEU A 238 -11.64 -23.19 -2.95
N MET A 239 -11.54 -23.70 -1.72
CA MET A 239 -10.26 -23.90 -1.03
C MET A 239 -9.38 -24.94 -1.74
N ASP A 240 -9.97 -26.05 -2.21
CA ASP A 240 -9.26 -27.04 -3.02
C ASP A 240 -8.68 -26.41 -4.29
N GLN A 241 -9.48 -25.61 -5.01
CA GLN A 241 -9.03 -24.96 -6.24
C GLN A 241 -7.96 -23.89 -5.98
N VAL A 242 -8.03 -23.18 -4.84
CA VAL A 242 -6.99 -22.24 -4.39
C VAL A 242 -5.67 -22.98 -4.14
N ALA A 243 -5.70 -24.14 -3.48
CA ALA A 243 -4.51 -24.96 -3.25
C ALA A 243 -3.89 -25.46 -4.57
N LEU A 244 -4.73 -25.83 -5.54
CA LEU A 244 -4.33 -26.24 -6.89
C LEU A 244 -3.91 -25.07 -7.80
N LYS A 245 -4.16 -23.82 -7.38
CA LYS A 245 -3.96 -22.58 -8.17
C LYS A 245 -4.73 -22.59 -9.50
N ASP A 246 -5.88 -23.25 -9.59
CA ASP A 246 -6.73 -23.23 -10.77
C ASP A 246 -7.57 -21.95 -10.83
N ASN A 247 -6.98 -20.89 -11.37
CA ASN A 247 -7.64 -19.59 -11.49
C ASN A 247 -8.95 -19.62 -12.29
N LYS A 248 -9.14 -20.57 -13.22
CA LYS A 248 -10.38 -20.66 -14.00
C LYS A 248 -11.51 -21.19 -13.13
N GLN A 249 -11.27 -22.27 -12.41
CA GLN A 249 -12.29 -22.88 -11.56
C GLN A 249 -12.59 -22.01 -10.33
N ILE A 250 -11.57 -21.41 -9.71
CA ILE A 250 -11.73 -20.38 -8.65
C ILE A 250 -12.67 -19.28 -9.12
N SER A 251 -12.42 -18.73 -10.31
CA SER A 251 -13.25 -17.63 -10.85
C SER A 251 -14.68 -18.04 -11.12
N GLN A 252 -14.94 -19.31 -11.41
CA GLN A 252 -16.29 -19.82 -11.63
C GLN A 252 -17.03 -19.97 -10.30
N ILE A 253 -16.41 -20.63 -9.32
CA ILE A 253 -16.99 -20.83 -7.98
C ILE A 253 -17.29 -19.48 -7.32
N LEU A 254 -16.38 -18.51 -7.43
CA LEU A 254 -16.59 -17.17 -6.86
C LEU A 254 -17.79 -16.42 -7.45
N LYS A 255 -18.18 -16.68 -8.71
CA LYS A 255 -19.38 -16.04 -9.29
C LYS A 255 -20.66 -16.51 -8.62
N ASP A 256 -20.68 -17.77 -8.18
CA ASP A 256 -21.85 -18.40 -7.57
C ASP A 256 -21.91 -18.09 -6.06
N LEU A 257 -20.74 -18.04 -5.40
CA LEU A 257 -20.62 -17.70 -3.97
C LEU A 257 -20.88 -16.22 -3.67
N ILE A 258 -20.47 -15.29 -4.55
CA ILE A 258 -20.56 -13.87 -4.24
C ILE A 258 -22.02 -13.39 -4.30
N GLN A 259 -22.58 -13.13 -3.12
CA GLN A 259 -23.94 -12.64 -2.97
C GLN A 259 -23.98 -11.11 -3.04
N ARG A 260 -24.93 -10.56 -3.81
CA ARG A 260 -25.23 -9.12 -3.81
C ARG A 260 -26.35 -8.85 -2.82
N LYS A 261 -26.06 -8.11 -1.74
CA LYS A 261 -27.01 -7.83 -0.67
C LYS A 261 -27.27 -6.34 -0.53
N GLN A 262 -28.50 -6.02 -0.17
CA GLN A 262 -28.95 -4.68 0.13
C GLN A 262 -29.02 -4.51 1.64
N PHE A 263 -28.42 -3.44 2.13
CA PHE A 263 -28.29 -3.22 3.57
C PHE A 263 -29.01 -1.93 3.98
N PRO A 264 -29.80 -1.96 5.06
CA PRO A 264 -30.38 -0.77 5.64
C PRO A 264 -29.33 0.00 6.43
N THR A 265 -29.34 1.33 6.33
CA THR A 265 -28.63 2.20 7.28
C THR A 265 -29.55 2.61 8.41
N THR A 266 -28.98 3.17 9.48
CA THR A 266 -29.76 3.84 10.56
C THR A 266 -30.69 4.93 10.00
N GLU A 267 -30.31 5.55 8.88
CA GLU A 267 -31.11 6.55 8.15
C GLU A 267 -32.08 5.94 7.11
N LYS A 268 -32.25 4.61 7.09
CA LYS A 268 -33.05 3.85 6.12
C LYS A 268 -32.63 4.03 4.65
N LYS A 269 -31.42 4.54 4.40
CA LYS A 269 -30.84 4.55 3.05
C LYS A 269 -30.36 3.14 2.74
N LEU A 270 -30.60 2.69 1.53
CA LEU A 270 -30.19 1.37 1.08
C LEU A 270 -28.92 1.47 0.23
N PHE A 271 -27.98 0.57 0.45
CA PHE A 271 -26.80 0.42 -0.40
C PHE A 271 -26.58 -1.06 -0.76
N TRP A 272 -25.80 -1.30 -1.81
CA TRP A 272 -25.46 -2.63 -2.26
C TRP A 272 -23.99 -2.94 -1.98
N ALA A 273 -23.73 -4.07 -1.33
CA ALA A 273 -22.39 -4.65 -1.25
C ALA A 273 -22.41 -6.10 -1.72
N ARG A 274 -21.25 -6.59 -2.13
CA ARG A 274 -21.01 -8.01 -2.39
C ARG A 274 -20.45 -8.66 -1.14
N CYS A 275 -20.79 -9.92 -0.92
CA CYS A 275 -20.38 -10.68 0.26
C CYS A 275 -19.80 -12.03 -0.18
N LEU A 276 -18.65 -12.39 0.37
CA LEU A 276 -18.06 -13.73 0.32
C LEU A 276 -18.05 -14.28 1.74
N THR A 277 -18.62 -15.46 1.93
CA THR A 277 -18.93 -16.04 3.24
C THR A 277 -18.01 -17.20 3.58
N TRP A 278 -17.90 -17.49 4.87
CA TRP A 278 -17.16 -18.62 5.43
C TRP A 278 -18.14 -19.58 6.13
N GLU A 279 -17.76 -20.86 6.26
CA GLU A 279 -18.53 -21.92 6.92
C GLU A 279 -18.13 -22.09 8.40
N GLN A 280 -19.10 -22.33 9.29
CA GLN A 280 -18.77 -22.76 10.66
C GLN A 280 -18.22 -24.19 10.66
N GLY A 281 -16.99 -24.37 11.16
CA GLY A 281 -16.42 -25.71 11.44
C GLY A 281 -15.26 -26.17 10.55
N CYS A 282 -14.88 -25.41 9.53
CA CYS A 282 -13.63 -25.62 8.80
C CYS A 282 -12.44 -25.12 9.65
N THR A 283 -11.76 -26.03 10.35
CA THR A 283 -10.48 -25.79 11.07
C THR A 283 -9.29 -26.26 10.26
#